data_AF-A0A918R4U0-F1
#
_entry.id   AF-A0A918R4U0-F1
#
_cell.length_a   1.000
_cell.length_b   1.000
_cell.length_c   1.000
_cell.angle_alpha   90.00
_cell.angle_beta   90.00
_cell.angle_gamma   90.00
#
_symmetry.space_group_name_H-M   'P 1'
#
loop_
_entity.id
_entity.type
_entity.pdbx_description
1 polymer ?
#
loop_
_entity_poly.entity_id
_entity_poly.type
_entity_poly.pdbx_seq_one_letter_code
_entity_poly.pdbx_strand_id
1 'polypeptide(L)'
;MLPGQAQKEGYVNEALARIDTLLHLSVEGVANSPPATPAESACWLVGQAPTGEWTGRADQIAALNHGNWMFFLPRDGMRVLNRASGQEIRFADGWQVATRPDLPSGGQTVDVQARSAIAAIVDCLTDAGLLGSE
;
A
#
# COMPACT_ATOMS: atom_id res chain seq x y z
N MET A 1 38.21 11.88 17.85
CA MET A 1 36.88 11.98 17.21
C MET A 1 36.51 13.45 17.14
N LEU A 2 36.17 13.98 15.96
CA LEU A 2 35.77 15.39 15.84
C LEU A 2 34.37 15.59 16.45
N PRO A 3 34.14 16.63 17.27
CA PRO A 3 32.81 16.96 17.78
C PRO A 3 31.82 17.19 16.63
N GLY A 4 30.62 16.60 16.72
CA GLY A 4 29.53 16.80 15.74
C GLY A 4 29.31 15.67 14.73
N GLN A 5 30.23 14.69 14.59
CA GLN A 5 29.99 13.54 13.71
C GLN A 5 28.82 12.66 14.19
N ALA A 6 28.75 12.37 15.49
CA ALA A 6 27.68 11.54 16.07
C ALA A 6 26.26 12.09 15.81
N GLN A 7 26.11 13.41 15.78
CA GLN A 7 24.81 14.04 15.55
C GLN A 7 24.40 13.97 14.06
N LYS A 8 25.36 14.20 13.16
CA LYS A 8 25.15 14.07 11.71
C LYS A 8 24.81 12.63 11.32
N GLU A 9 25.53 11.67 11.86
CA GLU A 9 25.30 10.24 11.62
C GLU A 9 23.88 9.83 12.01
N GLY A 10 23.36 10.33 13.13
CA GLY A 10 21.97 10.12 13.55
C GLY A 10 20.95 10.58 12.50
N TYR A 11 21.05 11.82 12.03
CA TYR A 11 20.13 12.35 11.02
C TYR A 11 20.22 11.63 9.68
N VAL A 12 21.44 11.26 9.26
CA VAL A 12 21.65 10.53 8.00
C VAL A 12 21.05 9.14 8.09
N ASN A 13 21.26 8.43 9.20
CA ASN A 13 20.70 7.10 9.41
C ASN A 13 19.18 7.13 9.44
N GLU A 14 18.58 8.13 10.07
CA GLU A 14 17.12 8.30 10.05
C GLU A 14 16.60 8.55 8.63
N ALA A 15 17.25 9.44 7.87
CA ALA A 15 16.88 9.70 6.49
C ALA A 15 16.97 8.45 5.61
N LEU A 16 18.04 7.66 5.77
CA LEU A 16 18.22 6.41 5.04
C LEU A 16 17.17 5.36 5.43
N ALA A 17 16.83 5.23 6.71
CA ALA A 17 15.79 4.31 7.15
C ALA A 17 14.41 4.67 6.56
N ARG A 18 14.09 5.96 6.46
CA ARG A 18 12.86 6.43 5.81
C ARG A 18 12.86 6.14 4.30
N ILE A 19 14.00 6.36 3.63
CA ILE A 19 14.13 6.08 2.20
C ILE A 19 13.99 4.57 1.93
N ASP A 20 14.67 3.73 2.71
CA ASP A 20 14.61 2.27 2.56
C ASP A 20 13.18 1.74 2.71
N THR A 21 12.43 2.29 3.68
CA THR A 21 11.02 1.97 3.89
C THR A 21 10.13 2.38 2.71
N LEU A 22 10.36 3.56 2.12
CA LEU A 22 9.43 4.17 1.16
C LEU A 22 9.78 3.91 -0.31
N LEU A 23 11.02 3.52 -0.64
CA LEU A 23 11.50 3.43 -2.02
C LEU A 23 10.80 2.31 -2.82
N HIS A 24 10.55 1.17 -2.18
CA HIS A 24 9.83 0.04 -2.76
C HIS A 24 8.69 -0.38 -1.82
N LEU A 25 7.86 0.61 -1.46
CA LEU A 25 6.87 0.45 -0.42
C LEU A 25 5.88 -0.67 -0.74
N SER A 26 5.87 -1.68 0.12
CA SER A 26 4.83 -2.71 0.18
C SER A 26 4.27 -2.78 1.58
N VAL A 27 2.96 -2.96 1.70
CA VAL A 27 2.25 -3.10 2.97
C VAL A 27 1.71 -4.51 3.10
N GLU A 28 1.70 -5.05 4.31
CA GLU A 28 1.09 -6.35 4.60
C GLU A 28 -0.43 -6.33 4.39
N GLY A 29 -1.05 -5.16 4.59
CA GLY A 29 -2.48 -4.97 4.38
C GLY A 29 -2.96 -3.63 4.89
N VAL A 30 -4.28 -3.51 5.02
CA VAL A 30 -4.97 -2.35 5.60
C VAL A 30 -5.52 -2.74 6.97
N ALA A 31 -5.23 -1.96 8.01
CA ALA A 31 -5.73 -2.22 9.36
C ALA A 31 -5.99 -0.93 10.14
N ASN A 32 -6.94 -0.97 11.09
CA ASN A 32 -7.24 0.16 11.97
C ASN A 32 -6.43 0.13 13.28
N SER A 33 -5.76 -0.97 13.61
CA SER A 33 -4.97 -1.10 14.83
C SER A 33 -3.67 -1.85 14.52
N PRO A 34 -2.59 -1.59 15.28
CA PRO A 34 -1.39 -2.39 15.20
C PRO A 34 -1.73 -3.89 15.33
N PRO A 35 -1.19 -4.76 14.46
CA PRO A 35 -1.23 -6.21 14.71
C PRO A 35 -0.60 -6.54 16.06
N ALA A 36 -1.05 -7.61 16.72
CA ALA A 36 -0.51 -8.00 18.02
C ALA A 36 0.94 -8.51 17.94
N THR A 37 1.32 -9.12 16.82
CA THR A 37 2.66 -9.67 16.57
C THR A 37 3.15 -9.29 15.17
N PRO A 38 3.44 -8.00 14.92
CA PRO A 38 3.96 -7.55 13.64
C PRO A 38 5.38 -8.08 13.44
N ALA A 39 5.73 -8.47 12.22
CA ALA A 39 7.12 -8.77 11.87
C ALA A 39 7.96 -7.48 11.96
N GLU A 40 9.25 -7.61 12.26
CA GLU A 40 10.17 -6.49 12.18
C GLU A 40 10.16 -5.93 10.75
N SER A 41 10.17 -4.60 10.61
CA SER A 41 10.05 -3.90 9.33
C SER A 41 8.70 -4.08 8.60
N ALA A 42 7.66 -4.62 9.26
CA ALA A 42 6.33 -4.69 8.68
C ALA A 42 5.76 -3.29 8.43
N CYS A 43 5.19 -3.10 7.24
CA CYS A 43 4.49 -1.89 6.86
C CYS A 43 2.99 -2.15 6.70
N TRP A 44 2.17 -1.21 7.11
CA TRP A 44 0.71 -1.29 7.06
C TRP A 44 0.14 0.01 6.55
N LEU A 45 -0.95 -0.10 5.79
CA LEU A 45 -1.79 1.05 5.51
C LEU A 45 -2.79 1.23 6.66
N VAL A 46 -2.74 2.38 7.33
CA VAL A 46 -3.67 2.68 8.42
C VAL A 46 -5.04 3.02 7.85
N GLY A 47 -6.06 2.30 8.28
CA GLY A 47 -7.45 2.52 7.87
C GLY A 47 -8.06 3.82 8.40
N GLN A 48 -9.32 4.05 8.07
CA GLN A 48 -10.02 5.31 8.33
C GLN A 48 -10.39 5.54 9.80
N ALA A 49 -10.44 4.49 10.63
CA ALA A 49 -10.86 4.57 12.02
C ALA A 49 -9.78 4.02 12.95
N PRO A 50 -8.59 4.66 13.00
CA PRO A 50 -7.46 4.08 13.68
C PRO A 50 -7.62 4.11 15.20
N THR A 51 -7.10 3.07 15.86
CA THR A 51 -7.16 2.86 17.31
C THR A 51 -5.81 2.45 17.87
N GLY A 52 -5.70 2.43 19.20
CA GLY A 52 -4.44 2.09 19.89
C GLY A 52 -3.33 3.09 19.54
N GLU A 53 -2.12 2.58 19.29
CA GLU A 53 -0.95 3.41 18.93
C GLU A 53 -1.11 4.16 17.60
N TRP A 54 -2.05 3.74 16.76
CA TRP A 54 -2.30 4.35 15.45
C TRP A 54 -3.33 5.49 15.52
N THR A 55 -3.92 5.77 16.68
CA THR A 55 -4.93 6.82 16.86
C THR A 55 -4.48 8.16 16.26
N GLY A 56 -5.33 8.76 15.41
CA GLY A 56 -5.03 10.03 14.71
C GLY A 56 -4.13 9.90 13.48
N ARG A 57 -3.84 8.67 13.03
CA ARG A 57 -2.96 8.38 11.88
C ARG A 57 -3.71 7.81 10.67
N ALA A 58 -4.99 8.17 10.50
CA ALA A 58 -5.81 7.69 9.39
C ALA A 58 -5.13 7.98 8.04
N ASP A 59 -5.23 7.03 7.11
CA ASP A 59 -4.63 7.05 5.77
C ASP A 59 -3.08 7.17 5.73
N GLN A 60 -2.38 7.08 6.86
CA GLN A 60 -0.93 7.08 6.89
C GLN A 60 -0.37 5.67 6.67
N ILE A 61 0.89 5.60 6.23
CA ILE A 61 1.65 4.37 6.23
C ILE A 61 2.30 4.22 7.59
N ALA A 62 2.06 3.10 8.27
CA ALA A 62 2.72 2.73 9.51
C ALA A 62 3.80 1.69 9.25
N ALA A 63 5.06 1.99 9.56
CA ALA A 63 6.18 1.07 9.45
C ALA A 63 6.78 0.78 10.81
N LEU A 64 6.96 -0.49 11.15
CA LEU A 64 7.60 -0.89 12.40
C LEU A 64 9.12 -0.83 12.23
N ASN A 65 9.82 -0.13 13.11
CA ASN A 65 11.28 -0.03 13.09
C ASN A 65 11.84 0.01 14.51
N HIS A 66 12.67 -0.98 14.85
CA HIS A 66 13.23 -1.18 16.19
C HIS A 66 12.15 -1.12 17.29
N GLY A 67 11.02 -1.81 17.05
CA GLY A 67 9.89 -1.88 17.98
C GLY A 67 9.04 -0.61 18.10
N ASN A 68 9.28 0.43 17.29
CA ASN A 68 8.49 1.66 17.28
C ASN A 68 7.80 1.87 15.93
N TRP A 69 6.57 2.37 15.95
CA TRP A 69 5.85 2.76 14.73
C TRP A 69 6.33 4.11 14.22
N MET A 70 6.82 4.13 12.99
CA MET A 70 7.02 5.34 12.20
C MET A 70 5.81 5.55 11.30
N PHE A 71 5.34 6.79 11.18
CA PHE A 71 4.20 7.12 10.35
C PHE A 71 4.57 8.09 9.23
N PHE A 72 4.03 7.82 8.04
CA PHE A 72 4.29 8.62 6.85
C PHE A 72 2.98 9.10 6.25
N LEU A 73 2.88 10.42 6.05
CA LEU A 73 1.81 11.01 5.26
C LEU A 73 2.03 10.67 3.78
N PRO A 74 1.01 10.11 3.11
CA PRO A 74 1.11 9.87 1.68
C PRO A 74 1.14 11.18 0.89
N ARG A 75 1.63 11.09 -0.35
CA ARG A 75 1.68 12.20 -1.31
C ARG A 75 0.94 11.80 -2.58
N ASP A 76 0.36 12.76 -3.29
CA ASP A 76 -0.30 12.48 -4.57
C ASP A 76 0.64 11.73 -5.53
N GLY A 77 0.11 10.69 -6.17
CA GLY A 77 0.86 9.81 -7.05
C GLY A 77 1.66 8.70 -6.35
N MET A 78 1.73 8.70 -5.02
CA MET A 78 2.32 7.59 -4.26
C MET A 78 1.60 6.28 -4.57
N ARG A 79 2.37 5.19 -4.67
CA ARG A 79 1.84 3.85 -4.88
C ARG A 79 2.39 2.90 -3.83
N VAL A 80 1.58 1.93 -3.42
CA VAL A 80 2.00 0.85 -2.53
C VAL A 80 1.51 -0.47 -3.07
N LEU A 81 2.31 -1.51 -2.95
CA LEU A 81 1.85 -2.87 -3.16
C LEU A 81 1.19 -3.37 -1.87
N ASN A 82 -0.08 -3.76 -1.91
CA ASN A 82 -0.71 -4.50 -0.84
C ASN A 82 -0.42 -5.99 -1.02
N ARG A 83 0.40 -6.56 -0.14
CA ARG A 83 0.85 -7.95 -0.20
C ARG A 83 -0.28 -8.94 0.03
N ALA A 84 -1.31 -8.58 0.81
CA ALA A 84 -2.46 -9.45 1.05
C ALA A 84 -3.33 -9.65 -0.20
N SER A 85 -3.48 -8.62 -1.04
CA SER A 85 -4.28 -8.69 -2.27
C SER A 85 -3.46 -8.85 -3.56
N GLY A 86 -2.14 -8.66 -3.49
CA GLY A 86 -1.27 -8.60 -4.67
C GLY A 86 -1.48 -7.33 -5.51
N GLN A 87 -2.22 -6.35 -4.99
CA GLN A 87 -2.69 -5.19 -5.75
C GLN A 87 -1.89 -3.93 -5.45
N GLU A 88 -1.58 -3.15 -6.47
CA GLU A 88 -1.06 -1.79 -6.34
C GLU A 88 -2.19 -0.80 -6.01
N ILE A 89 -2.01 -0.03 -4.94
CA ILE A 89 -2.93 1.01 -4.48
C ILE A 89 -2.27 2.36 -4.73
N ARG A 90 -2.99 3.30 -5.32
CA ARG A 90 -2.49 4.66 -5.60
C ARG A 90 -3.12 5.66 -4.64
N PHE A 91 -2.32 6.58 -4.12
CA PHE A 91 -2.81 7.76 -3.41
C PHE A 91 -3.11 8.91 -4.38
N ALA A 92 -4.29 9.49 -4.22
CA ALA A 92 -4.71 10.75 -4.84
C ALA A 92 -5.41 11.61 -3.77
N ASP A 93 -6.74 11.80 -3.86
CA ASP A 93 -7.55 12.35 -2.76
C ASP A 93 -7.97 11.23 -1.80
N GLY A 94 -6.98 10.54 -1.23
CA GLY A 94 -7.14 9.28 -0.50
C GLY A 94 -6.64 8.06 -1.27
N TRP A 95 -6.59 6.91 -0.60
CA TRP A 95 -6.15 5.65 -1.17
C TRP A 95 -7.20 5.06 -2.11
N GLN A 96 -6.82 4.91 -3.38
CA GLN A 96 -7.66 4.37 -4.44
C GLN A 96 -7.30 2.91 -4.70
N VAL A 97 -8.25 2.03 -4.39
CA VAL A 97 -8.17 0.59 -4.68
C VAL A 97 -9.05 0.32 -5.90
N ALA A 98 -8.46 -0.15 -7.00
CA ALA A 98 -9.24 -0.41 -8.20
C ALA A 98 -10.03 -1.72 -8.05
N THR A 99 -11.34 -1.67 -8.27
CA THR A 99 -12.19 -2.86 -8.18
C THR A 99 -12.21 -3.57 -9.54
N ARG A 100 -12.14 -4.90 -9.53
CA ARG A 100 -12.35 -5.71 -10.74
C ARG A 100 -13.78 -5.47 -11.24
N PRO A 101 -13.99 -5.07 -12.50
CA PRO A 101 -15.34 -4.86 -13.03
C PRO A 101 -16.02 -6.21 -13.32
N ASP A 102 -17.34 -6.25 -13.16
CA ASP A 102 -18.14 -7.40 -13.58
C ASP A 102 -18.05 -7.59 -15.10
N LEU A 103 -17.88 -8.84 -15.53
CA LEU A 103 -17.87 -9.16 -16.95
C LEU A 103 -19.27 -9.05 -17.56
N PRO A 104 -19.39 -8.56 -18.82
CA PRO A 104 -20.68 -8.41 -19.47
C PRO A 104 -21.41 -9.75 -19.66
N SER A 105 -22.59 -9.86 -19.05
CA SER A 105 -23.44 -11.06 -19.09
C SER A 105 -24.65 -10.96 -20.03
N GLY A 106 -24.88 -9.80 -20.65
CA GLY A 106 -26.02 -9.54 -21.54
C GLY A 106 -25.74 -8.53 -22.65
N GLY A 107 -26.78 -8.15 -23.39
CA GLY A 107 -26.73 -7.21 -24.50
C GLY A 107 -27.71 -7.56 -25.62
N GLN A 108 -28.17 -6.57 -26.40
CA GLN A 108 -29.02 -6.79 -27.58
C GLN A 108 -28.26 -7.54 -28.69
N THR A 109 -26.95 -7.36 -28.75
CA THR A 109 -26.03 -8.11 -29.62
C THR A 109 -25.07 -8.90 -28.74
N VAL A 110 -25.10 -10.23 -28.84
CA VAL A 110 -24.25 -11.12 -28.06
C VAL A 110 -23.07 -11.56 -28.93
N ASP A 111 -21.94 -10.86 -28.82
CA ASP A 111 -20.67 -11.23 -29.46
C ASP A 111 -19.81 -12.03 -28.48
N VAL A 112 -19.48 -13.27 -28.83
CA VAL A 112 -18.68 -14.16 -27.97
C VAL A 112 -17.22 -13.72 -27.96
N GLN A 113 -16.66 -13.37 -29.12
CA GLN A 113 -15.28 -12.92 -29.25
C GLN A 113 -15.01 -11.64 -28.45
N ALA A 114 -15.93 -10.68 -28.49
CA ALA A 114 -15.84 -9.44 -27.72
C ALA A 114 -15.83 -9.71 -26.21
N ARG A 115 -16.69 -10.61 -25.72
CA ARG A 115 -16.73 -10.99 -24.30
C ARG A 115 -15.44 -11.68 -23.86
N SER A 116 -14.93 -12.61 -24.67
CA SER A 116 -13.63 -13.25 -24.40
C SER A 116 -12.48 -12.25 -24.39
N ALA A 117 -12.48 -11.27 -25.29
CA ALA A 117 -11.45 -10.23 -25.31
C ALA A 117 -11.49 -9.34 -24.06
N ILE A 118 -12.68 -8.93 -23.61
CA ILE A 118 -12.84 -8.14 -22.38
C ILE A 118 -12.37 -8.94 -21.16
N ALA A 119 -12.76 -10.22 -21.06
CA ALA A 119 -12.30 -11.09 -19.98
C ALA A 119 -10.77 -11.19 -19.94
N ALA A 120 -10.13 -11.43 -21.09
CA ALA A 120 -8.68 -11.50 -21.19
C ALA A 120 -7.98 -10.19 -20.78
N ILE A 121 -8.57 -9.02 -21.09
CA ILE A 121 -8.04 -7.72 -20.65
C ILE A 121 -8.15 -7.60 -19.13
N VAL A 122 -9.31 -7.96 -18.55
CA VAL A 122 -9.51 -7.93 -17.09
C VAL A 122 -8.51 -8.84 -16.39
N ASP A 123 -8.31 -10.06 -16.90
CA ASP A 123 -7.35 -11.02 -16.33
C ASP A 123 -5.92 -10.50 -16.43
N CYS A 124 -5.52 -9.92 -17.58
CA CYS A 124 -4.21 -9.30 -17.74
C CYS A 124 -3.97 -8.14 -16.76
N LEU A 125 -4.99 -7.33 -16.47
CA LEU A 125 -4.90 -6.25 -15.48
C LEU A 125 -4.82 -6.78 -14.05
N THR A 126 -5.49 -7.89 -13.74
CA THR A 126 -5.36 -8.58 -12.44
C THR A 126 -3.96 -9.18 -12.28
N ASP A 127 -3.44 -9.86 -13.31
CA ASP A 127 -2.08 -10.42 -13.31
C ASP A 127 -0.99 -9.33 -13.17
N ALA A 128 -1.26 -8.14 -13.72
CA ALA A 128 -0.41 -6.97 -13.55
C ALA A 128 -0.51 -6.33 -12.15
N GLY A 129 -1.37 -6.84 -11.26
CA GLY A 129 -1.61 -6.30 -9.92
C GLY A 129 -2.38 -4.97 -9.91
N LEU A 130 -3.01 -4.57 -11.02
CA LEU A 130 -3.79 -3.33 -11.09
C LEU A 130 -5.21 -3.52 -10.55
N LEU A 131 -5.78 -4.72 -10.72
CA LEU A 131 -7.08 -5.11 -10.18
C LEU A 131 -6.90 -6.18 -9.09
N GLY A 132 -7.83 -6.23 -8.14
CA GLY A 132 -7.87 -7.30 -7.15
C GLY A 132 -8.23 -8.66 -7.77
N SER A 133 -7.76 -9.74 -7.17
CA SER A 133 -8.27 -11.09 -7.43
C SER A 133 -9.69 -11.27 -6.86
N GLU A 134 -10.51 -12.11 -7.48
CA GLU A 134 -11.84 -12.49 -6.97
C GLU A 134 -11.81 -13.11 -5.56
#